data_AF-A0A6L5EQS2-F1
#
_entry.id   AF-A0A6L5EQS2-F1
#
_cell.length_a   1.000
_cell.length_b   1.000
_cell.length_c   1.000
_cell.angle_alpha   90.00
_cell.angle_beta   90.00
_cell.angle_gamma   90.00
#
_symmetry.space_group_name_H-M   'P 1'
#
loop_
_entity.id
_entity.type
_entity.pdbx_description
1 polymer ?
#
loop_
_entity_poly.entity_id
_entity_poly.type
_entity_poly.pdbx_seq_one_letter_code
_entity_poly.pdbx_strand_id
1 'polypeptide(L)'
;MRVTKTTVTKIIWLLVLPFPLFGGTGARYPPFSALFGIATALAAAAVTIWGLRTMRSTHADVFITRTFSASWPLYLLLAAAGIGSWEWLSVLIWPLVIWMGIVENHYVLTWAKNLEPDEE
;
A
#
# COMPACT_ATOMS: atom_id res chain seq x y z
N MET A 1 -25.87 6.05 0.30
CA MET A 1 -24.57 6.60 -0.12
C MET A 1 -24.33 6.23 -1.58
N ARG A 2 -24.28 7.19 -2.51
CA ARG A 2 -23.82 6.90 -3.88
C ARG A 2 -22.33 6.62 -3.81
N VAL A 3 -21.91 5.41 -4.18
CA VAL A 3 -20.51 5.04 -4.28
C VAL A 3 -19.95 5.70 -5.55
N THR A 4 -19.02 6.64 -5.39
CA THR A 4 -18.38 7.33 -6.53
C THR A 4 -17.21 6.52 -7.07
N LYS A 5 -16.88 6.70 -8.36
CA LYS A 5 -15.70 6.06 -8.99
C LYS A 5 -14.42 6.31 -8.18
N THR A 6 -14.25 7.51 -7.65
CA THR A 6 -13.15 7.90 -6.74
C THR A 6 -13.08 7.02 -5.50
N THR A 7 -14.22 6.78 -4.86
CA THR A 7 -14.30 5.98 -3.63
C THR A 7 -13.90 4.54 -3.91
N VAL A 8 -14.36 3.98 -5.03
CA VAL A 8 -13.99 2.62 -5.46
C VAL A 8 -12.48 2.53 -5.70
N THR A 9 -11.90 3.49 -6.42
CA THR A 9 -10.45 3.52 -6.69
C THR A 9 -9.63 3.58 -5.40
N LYS A 10 -10.00 4.44 -4.44
CA LYS A 10 -9.32 4.55 -3.14
C LYS A 10 -9.43 3.26 -2.32
N ILE A 11 -10.58 2.59 -2.35
CA ILE A 11 -10.77 1.29 -1.67
C ILE A 11 -9.95 0.19 -2.33
N ILE A 12 -10.00 0.07 -3.66
CA ILE A 12 -9.20 -0.92 -4.40
C ILE A 12 -7.72 -0.70 -4.12
N TRP A 13 -7.27 0.55 -4.14
CA TRP A 13 -5.91 0.92 -3.80
C TRP A 13 -5.51 0.46 -2.39
N LEU A 14 -6.37 0.69 -1.39
CA LEU A 14 -6.13 0.22 -0.01
C LEU A 14 -6.18 -1.30 0.15
N LEU A 15 -6.73 -2.05 -0.81
CA LEU A 15 -6.69 -3.51 -0.80
C LEU A 15 -5.43 -4.03 -1.50
N VAL A 16 -5.06 -3.43 -2.63
CA VAL A 16 -3.90 -3.84 -3.44
C VAL A 16 -2.59 -3.47 -2.75
N LEU A 17 -2.51 -2.27 -2.17
CA LEU A 17 -1.28 -1.74 -1.59
C LEU A 17 -0.76 -2.55 -0.39
N PRO A 18 -1.57 -3.03 0.57
CA PRO A 18 -1.05 -3.83 1.69
C PRO A 18 -1.10 -5.34 1.43
N PHE A 19 -1.62 -5.82 0.29
CA PHE A 19 -1.82 -7.25 0.03
C PHE A 19 -0.57 -8.13 0.29
N PRO A 20 0.64 -7.78 -0.19
CA PRO A 20 1.83 -8.59 0.06
C PRO A 20 2.31 -8.52 1.51
N LEU A 21 1.93 -7.47 2.26
CA LEU A 21 2.32 -7.31 3.67
C LEU A 21 1.59 -8.32 4.59
N PHE A 22 0.47 -8.89 4.13
CA PHE A 22 -0.25 -9.94 4.87
C PHE A 22 0.27 -11.36 4.57
N GLY A 23 1.08 -11.55 3.52
CA GLY A 23 1.60 -12.86 3.11
C GLY A 23 2.85 -13.35 3.85
N GLY A 24 3.49 -12.49 4.66
CA GLY A 24 4.78 -12.78 5.31
C GLY A 24 4.75 -13.80 6.47
N THR A 25 3.60 -14.40 6.78
CA THR A 25 3.44 -15.30 7.94
C THR A 25 3.96 -16.72 7.70
N GLY A 26 4.33 -17.07 6.47
CA GLY A 26 4.79 -18.42 6.08
C GLY A 26 6.30 -18.67 6.15
N ALA A 27 7.10 -17.65 6.47
CA ALA A 27 8.56 -17.75 6.40
C ALA A 27 9.13 -18.75 7.44
N ARG A 28 9.70 -19.86 6.96
CA ARG A 28 10.46 -20.87 7.74
C ARG A 28 11.78 -20.28 8.28
N TYR A 29 11.72 -19.33 9.20
CA TYR A 29 12.91 -18.60 9.68
C TYR A 29 12.80 -18.30 11.20
N PRO A 30 13.91 -18.00 11.91
CA PRO A 30 14.08 -18.12 13.38
C PRO A 30 13.02 -17.35 14.20
N PRO A 31 12.87 -17.58 15.53
CA PRO A 31 11.73 -17.14 16.34
C PRO A 31 11.31 -15.66 16.24
N PHE A 32 12.21 -14.77 15.80
CA PHE A 32 11.92 -13.36 15.58
C PHE A 32 11.11 -13.08 14.30
N SER A 33 11.11 -13.97 13.30
CA SER A 33 10.38 -13.83 12.03
C SER A 33 8.87 -13.72 12.23
N ALA A 34 8.31 -14.50 13.18
CA ALA A 34 6.89 -14.48 13.52
C ALA A 34 6.47 -13.15 14.16
N LEU A 35 7.30 -12.60 15.05
CA LEU A 35 7.07 -11.29 15.65
C LEU A 35 7.14 -10.16 14.61
N PHE A 36 8.08 -10.24 13.66
CA PHE A 36 8.17 -9.31 12.54
C PHE A 36 6.95 -9.41 11.61
N GLY A 37 6.49 -10.62 11.29
CA GLY A 37 5.27 -10.83 10.50
C GLY A 37 4.05 -10.21 11.17
N ILE A 38 3.87 -10.43 12.47
CA ILE A 38 2.77 -9.84 13.25
C ILE A 38 2.89 -8.31 13.30
N ALA A 39 4.07 -7.77 13.58
CA ALA A 39 4.30 -6.32 13.62
C ALA A 39 4.01 -5.65 12.28
N THR A 40 4.43 -6.28 11.17
CA THR A 40 4.17 -5.78 9.81
C THR A 40 2.68 -5.85 9.47
N ALA A 41 1.99 -6.92 9.85
CA ALA A 41 0.54 -7.04 9.66
C ALA A 41 -0.24 -6.00 10.47
N LEU A 42 0.16 -5.75 11.72
CA LEU A 42 -0.44 -4.70 12.56
C LEU A 42 -0.20 -3.30 11.98
N ALA A 43 1.02 -3.03 11.51
CA ALA A 43 1.34 -1.77 10.86
C ALA A 43 0.56 -1.58 9.56
N ALA A 44 0.43 -2.62 8.74
CA ALA A 44 -0.39 -2.61 7.53
C ALA A 44 -1.88 -2.36 7.85
N ALA A 45 -2.41 -2.97 8.91
CA ALA A 45 -3.75 -2.71 9.39
C ALA A 45 -3.92 -1.26 9.85
N ALA A 46 -2.96 -0.70 10.60
CA ALA A 46 -2.97 0.68 11.03
C ALA A 46 -2.95 1.66 9.84
N VAL A 47 -2.11 1.43 8.84
CA VAL A 47 -2.07 2.22 7.59
C VAL A 47 -3.39 2.11 6.83
N THR A 48 -4.00 0.92 6.78
CA THR A 48 -5.29 0.71 6.12
C THR A 48 -6.41 1.48 6.81
N ILE A 49 -6.49 1.40 8.16
CA ILE A 49 -7.48 2.14 8.95
C ILE A 49 -7.27 3.66 8.79
N TRP A 50 -6.02 4.12 8.83
CA TRP A 50 -5.69 5.52 8.58
C TRP A 50 -6.08 5.97 7.16
N GLY A 51 -5.83 5.14 6.15
CA GLY A 51 -6.28 5.36 4.78
C GLY A 51 -7.79 5.47 4.67
N LEU A 52 -8.54 4.56 5.29
CA LEU A 52 -10.01 4.60 5.31
C LEU A 52 -10.56 5.88 5.98
N ARG A 53 -9.88 6.40 6.99
CA ARG A 53 -10.25 7.67 7.64
C ARG A 53 -9.97 8.88 6.75
N THR A 54 -8.84 8.88 6.05
CA THR A 54 -8.38 10.03 5.24
C THR A 54 -8.94 10.05 3.82
N MET A 55 -9.51 8.94 3.32
CA MET A 55 -10.00 8.83 1.94
C MET A 55 -11.07 9.86 1.55
N ARG A 56 -11.87 10.33 2.53
CA ARG A 56 -12.95 11.30 2.31
C ARG A 56 -12.48 12.74 2.24
N SER A 57 -11.32 13.05 2.83
CA SER A 57 -10.81 14.41 2.99
C SER A 57 -9.58 14.69 2.12
N THR A 58 -9.22 13.77 1.23
CA THR A 58 -7.97 13.83 0.48
C THR A 58 -8.25 13.52 -0.98
N HIS A 59 -7.70 14.32 -1.89
CA HIS A 59 -7.76 14.05 -3.34
C HIS A 59 -7.14 12.69 -3.68
N ALA A 60 -7.60 12.03 -4.75
CA ALA A 60 -7.19 10.66 -5.09
C ALA A 60 -5.69 10.51 -5.40
N ASP A 61 -5.08 11.48 -6.07
CA ASP A 61 -3.64 11.53 -6.36
C ASP A 61 -2.80 11.69 -5.09
N VAL A 62 -3.18 12.61 -4.20
CA VAL A 62 -2.54 12.83 -2.90
C VAL A 62 -2.74 11.62 -1.99
N PHE A 63 -3.89 10.96 -2.09
CA PHE A 63 -4.19 9.76 -1.33
C PHE A 63 -3.26 8.59 -1.72
N ILE A 64 -3.11 8.34 -3.02
CA ILE A 64 -2.24 7.29 -3.57
C ILE A 64 -0.79 7.50 -3.12
N THR A 65 -0.25 8.70 -3.32
CA THR A 65 1.14 9.04 -2.98
C THR A 65 1.42 8.94 -1.47
N ARG A 66 0.52 9.46 -0.62
CA ARG A 66 0.68 9.42 0.84
C ARG A 66 0.59 8.01 1.41
N THR A 67 -0.40 7.23 0.98
CA THR A 67 -0.56 5.85 1.46
C THR A 67 0.58 4.97 0.99
N PHE A 68 1.06 5.13 -0.25
CA PHE A 68 2.27 4.46 -0.72
C PHE A 68 3.48 4.78 0.17
N SER A 69 3.72 6.07 0.41
CA SER A 69 4.88 6.53 1.21
C SER A 69 4.84 6.01 2.63
N ALA A 70 3.65 5.86 3.23
CA ALA A 70 3.46 5.27 4.55
C ALA A 70 3.71 3.75 4.54
N SER A 71 3.35 3.04 3.45
CA SER A 71 3.56 1.60 3.32
C SER A 71 4.98 1.23 2.90
N TRP A 72 5.72 2.10 2.20
CA TRP A 72 7.05 1.81 1.69
C TRP A 72 8.06 1.34 2.75
N PRO A 73 8.18 1.98 3.93
CA PRO A 73 9.05 1.48 5.00
C PRO A 73 8.68 0.08 5.49
N LEU A 74 7.40 -0.28 5.46
CA LEU A 74 6.93 -1.62 5.87
C LEU A 74 7.42 -2.69 4.90
N TYR A 75 7.44 -2.39 3.60
CA TYR A 75 8.02 -3.27 2.59
C TYR A 75 9.52 -3.48 2.79
N LEU A 76 10.25 -2.41 3.08
CA LEU A 76 11.70 -2.50 3.36
C LEU A 76 11.97 -3.33 4.61
N LEU A 77 11.19 -3.13 5.68
CA LEU A 77 11.31 -3.91 6.92
C LEU A 77 10.99 -5.39 6.69
N LEU A 78 9.93 -5.69 5.94
CA LEU A 78 9.54 -7.06 5.63
C LEU A 78 10.60 -7.76 4.76
N ALA A 79 11.11 -7.07 3.75
CA ALA A 79 12.19 -7.57 2.91
C ALA A 79 13.48 -7.79 3.73
N ALA A 80 13.82 -6.86 4.62
CA ALA A 80 14.97 -6.99 5.52
C ALA A 80 14.88 -8.21 6.43
N ALA A 81 13.69 -8.48 6.98
CA ALA A 81 13.43 -9.67 7.79
C ALA A 81 13.50 -10.98 6.97
N GLY A 82 13.31 -10.91 5.65
CA GLY A 82 13.39 -12.02 4.71
C GLY A 82 14.74 -12.17 3.99
N ILE A 83 15.76 -11.36 4.32
CA ILE A 83 17.10 -11.45 3.71
C ILE A 83 17.66 -12.84 4.00
N GLY A 84 17.63 -13.72 2.99
CA GLY A 84 18.00 -15.13 3.10
C GLY A 84 17.05 -16.10 2.40
N SER A 85 15.84 -15.67 2.02
CA SER A 85 14.94 -16.42 1.15
C SER A 85 14.98 -15.91 -0.30
N TRP A 86 14.23 -16.51 -1.23
CA TRP A 86 14.01 -15.92 -2.56
C TRP A 86 12.82 -14.93 -2.55
N GLU A 87 12.01 -14.95 -1.50
CA GLU A 87 10.73 -14.24 -1.40
C GLU A 87 10.90 -12.76 -1.06
N TRP A 88 12.01 -12.34 -0.45
CA TRP A 88 12.25 -10.91 -0.17
C TRP A 88 12.35 -10.07 -1.46
N LEU A 89 12.81 -10.66 -2.57
CA LEU A 89 12.87 -9.98 -3.86
C LEU A 89 11.47 -9.67 -4.39
N SER A 90 10.51 -10.59 -4.28
CA SER A 90 9.14 -10.32 -4.73
C SER A 90 8.44 -9.26 -3.85
N VAL A 91 8.77 -9.23 -2.55
CA VAL A 91 8.32 -8.18 -1.61
C VAL A 91 8.85 -6.79 -2.00
N LEU A 92 10.05 -6.68 -2.59
CA LEU A 92 10.61 -5.40 -3.07
C LEU A 92 10.21 -5.04 -4.50
N ILE A 93 10.09 -6.03 -5.39
CA ILE A 93 9.69 -5.80 -6.79
C ILE A 93 8.27 -5.25 -6.84
N TRP A 94 7.36 -5.76 -6.02
CA TRP A 94 5.96 -5.30 -5.99
C TRP A 94 5.80 -3.79 -5.75
N PRO A 95 6.32 -3.21 -4.65
CA PRO A 95 6.20 -1.79 -4.40
C PRO A 95 7.03 -0.96 -5.39
N LEU A 96 8.11 -1.50 -5.98
CA LEU A 96 8.84 -0.84 -7.07
C LEU A 96 8.00 -0.71 -8.35
N VAL A 97 7.29 -1.77 -8.74
CA VAL A 97 6.38 -1.74 -9.89
C VAL A 97 5.24 -0.75 -9.64
N ILE A 98 4.70 -0.73 -8.43
CA ILE A 98 3.68 0.26 -8.04
C ILE A 98 4.25 1.69 -8.09
N TRP A 99 5.48 1.90 -7.58
CA TRP A 99 6.15 3.20 -7.63
C TRP A 99 6.23 3.69 -9.08
N MET A 100 6.88 2.91 -9.95
CA MET A 100 7.13 3.31 -11.34
C MET A 100 5.83 3.41 -12.16
N GLY A 101 4.92 2.47 -11.97
CA GLY A 101 3.71 2.36 -12.78
C GLY A 101 2.61 3.35 -12.39
N ILE A 102 2.56 3.75 -11.11
CA ILE A 102 1.42 4.47 -10.54
C ILE A 102 1.85 5.76 -9.85
N VAL A 103 2.80 5.69 -8.90
CA VAL A 103 3.15 6.82 -8.03
C VAL A 103 3.99 7.87 -8.75
N GLU A 104 4.91 7.45 -9.63
CA GLU A 104 5.76 8.34 -10.43
C GLU A 104 5.13 8.66 -11.80
N ASN A 105 4.08 7.93 -12.18
CA ASN A 105 3.44 8.09 -13.47
C ASN A 105 2.45 9.27 -13.47
N HIS A 106 2.88 10.40 -14.03
CA HIS A 106 2.07 11.61 -14.15
C HIS A 106 0.70 11.36 -14.81
N TYR A 107 0.62 10.49 -15.83
CA TYR A 107 -0.66 10.21 -16.52
C TYR A 107 -1.66 9.52 -15.58
N VAL A 108 -1.18 8.60 -14.74
CA VAL A 108 -2.03 7.88 -13.78
C VAL A 108 -2.48 8.80 -12.65
N LEU A 109 -1.59 9.63 -12.11
CA LEU A 109 -1.97 10.61 -11.09
C LEU A 109 -2.95 11.66 -11.61
N THR A 110 -2.77 12.13 -12.85
CA THR A 110 -3.70 13.06 -13.49
C THR A 110 -5.06 12.42 -13.71
N TRP A 111 -5.09 11.17 -14.19
CA TRP A 111 -6.34 10.40 -14.28
C TRP A 111 -7.02 10.26 -12.91
N ALA A 112 -6.25 9.94 -11.86
CA ALA A 112 -6.79 9.79 -10.51
C ALA A 112 -7.39 11.09 -9.99
N LYS A 113 -6.73 12.24 -10.23
CA LYS A 113 -7.23 13.57 -9.90
C LYS A 113 -8.56 13.87 -10.60
N ASN A 114 -8.67 13.55 -11.88
CA ASN A 114 -9.89 13.75 -12.69
C ASN A 114 -11.06 12.81 -12.33
N LEU A 115 -10.87 11.88 -11.38
CA LEU A 115 -11.99 11.08 -10.85
C LEU A 115 -12.86 11.85 -9.88
N GLU A 116 -12.39 12.98 -9.36
CA GLU A 116 -13.16 13.82 -8.46
C GLU A 116 -14.02 14.77 -9.28
N PRO A 117 -15.31 14.93 -8.93
CA PRO A 117 -16.14 15.92 -9.60
C PRO A 117 -15.49 17.29 -9.39
N ASP A 118 -15.37 18.08 -10.47
CA ASP A 118 -15.04 19.49 -10.35
C ASP A 118 -16.02 20.09 -9.34
N GLU A 119 -15.50 20.66 -8.25
CA GLU A 119 -16.35 21.37 -7.28
C GLU A 119 -16.99 22.54 -8.03
N GLU A 120 -18.26 22.38 -8.44
CA GLU A 120 -19.18 23.45 -8.84
C GLU A 120 -19.57 24.30 -7.61
#